data_AF-A0A2X2CR11-F1
#
_entry.id   AF-A0A2X2CR11-F1
#
_cell.length_a   1.000
_cell.length_b   1.000
_cell.length_c   1.000
_cell.angle_alpha   90.00
_cell.angle_beta   90.00
_cell.angle_gamma   90.00
#
_symmetry.space_group_name_H-M   'P 1'
#
loop_
_entity.id
_entity.type
_entity.pdbx_description
1 polymer ?
#
loop_
_entity_poly.entity_id
_entity_poly.type
_entity_poly.pdbx_seq_one_letter_code
_entity_poly.pdbx_strand_id
1 'polypeptide(L)'
;MKITLKKSGVLAYVGITRAQKTLTFTLCKERRQYGELIRPEPSRFLYELPQDDLHWDTNKKKVLSAQEKQEKGQKGVAGLKAMLARHKP
;
A
#
# COMPACT_ATOMS: atom_id res chain seq x y z
N MET A 1 -5.34 -35.44 -1.45
CA MET A 1 -6.80 -35.24 -1.48
C MET A 1 -7.12 -34.43 -2.73
N LYS A 2 -7.87 -35.00 -3.70
CA LYS A 2 -8.15 -34.37 -4.99
C LYS A 2 -9.24 -33.33 -4.82
N ILE A 3 -8.95 -32.07 -5.15
CA ILE A 3 -9.93 -31.00 -5.25
C ILE A 3 -9.84 -30.43 -6.66
N THR A 4 -10.95 -30.56 -7.39
CA THR A 4 -11.12 -30.09 -8.77
C THR A 4 -11.40 -28.60 -8.78
N LEU A 5 -10.79 -27.87 -9.70
CA LEU A 5 -10.64 -26.42 -9.63
C LEU A 5 -11.22 -25.71 -10.86
N LYS A 6 -12.16 -24.79 -10.63
CA LYS A 6 -12.63 -23.82 -11.63
C LYS A 6 -12.02 -22.43 -11.37
N LYS A 7 -11.10 -22.06 -12.28
CA LYS A 7 -10.86 -20.73 -12.89
C LYS A 7 -10.33 -19.50 -12.14
N SER A 8 -10.21 -19.43 -10.81
CA SER A 8 -9.39 -18.36 -10.16
C SER A 8 -9.12 -18.55 -8.66
N GLY A 9 -9.96 -19.30 -7.95
CA GLY A 9 -9.82 -19.53 -6.50
C GLY A 9 -8.58 -20.31 -6.06
N VAL A 10 -8.10 -21.21 -6.92
CA VAL A 10 -6.93 -22.05 -6.64
C VAL A 10 -5.70 -21.22 -6.31
N LEU A 11 -5.45 -20.21 -7.14
CA LEU A 11 -4.16 -19.53 -7.15
C LEU A 11 -4.03 -18.66 -5.89
N ALA A 12 -5.12 -18.02 -5.48
CA ALA A 12 -5.17 -17.27 -4.24
C ALA A 12 -5.00 -18.19 -3.03
N TYR A 13 -5.78 -19.27 -2.95
CA TYR A 13 -5.73 -20.19 -1.81
C TYR A 13 -4.39 -20.95 -1.70
N VAL A 14 -3.81 -21.35 -2.83
CA VAL A 14 -2.45 -21.92 -2.87
C VAL A 14 -1.41 -20.89 -2.44
N GLY A 15 -1.55 -19.63 -2.86
CA GLY A 15 -0.68 -18.55 -2.39
C GLY A 15 -0.76 -18.34 -0.88
N ILE A 16 -1.98 -18.35 -0.34
CA ILE A 16 -2.24 -18.23 1.11
C ILE A 16 -1.60 -19.38 1.88
N THR A 17 -1.87 -20.61 1.47
CA THR A 17 -1.37 -21.82 2.14
C THR A 17 0.12 -22.10 1.93
N ARG A 18 0.79 -21.38 1.01
CA ARG A 18 2.25 -21.42 0.84
C ARG A 18 3.01 -20.51 1.79
N ALA A 19 2.38 -19.48 2.34
CA ALA A 19 3.05 -18.57 3.27
C ALA A 19 3.25 -19.27 4.63
N GLN A 20 4.50 -19.33 5.12
CA GLN A 20 4.82 -19.99 6.39
C GLN A 20 4.85 -19.06 7.60
N LYS A 21 5.07 -17.74 7.39
CA LYS A 21 5.23 -16.75 8.47
C LYS A 21 4.32 -15.53 8.28
N THR A 22 4.41 -14.87 7.13
CA THR A 22 3.66 -13.64 6.85
C THR A 22 3.26 -13.61 5.38
N LEU A 23 2.03 -13.16 5.12
CA LEU A 23 1.49 -12.97 3.77
C LEU A 23 1.05 -11.51 3.65
N THR A 24 1.59 -10.80 2.66
CA THR A 24 1.22 -9.41 2.40
C THR A 24 0.50 -9.32 1.07
N PHE A 25 -0.74 -8.83 1.09
CA PHE A 25 -1.48 -8.49 -0.12
C PHE A 25 -1.15 -7.05 -0.54
N THR A 26 -1.04 -6.82 -1.85
CA THR A 26 -0.85 -5.48 -2.42
C THR A 26 -1.98 -5.18 -3.39
N LEU A 27 -2.43 -3.93 -3.39
CA LEU A 27 -3.49 -3.43 -4.25
C LEU A 27 -3.06 -2.09 -4.85
N CYS A 28 -3.26 -1.93 -6.16
CA CYS A 28 -3.05 -0.67 -6.84
C CYS A 28 -4.38 0.09 -6.95
N LYS A 29 -4.40 1.39 -6.62
CA LYS A 29 -5.58 2.25 -6.83
C LYS A 29 -5.86 2.50 -8.30
N GLU A 30 -4.80 2.66 -9.08
CA GLU A 30 -4.85 2.91 -10.52
C GLU A 30 -3.74 2.09 -11.19
N ARG A 31 -4.02 1.53 -12.36
CA ARG A 31 -3.05 0.82 -13.18
C ARG A 31 -3.21 1.22 -14.64
N ARG A 32 -2.10 1.36 -15.35
CA ARG A 32 -2.13 1.58 -16.79
C ARG A 32 -2.08 0.22 -17.49
N GLN A 33 -3.12 -0.13 -18.23
CA GLN A 33 -3.16 -1.36 -19.01
C GLN A 33 -3.52 -1.01 -20.45
N TYR A 34 -2.72 -1.48 -21.41
CA TYR A 34 -2.90 -1.22 -22.85
C TYR A 34 -3.06 0.28 -23.19
N GLY A 35 -2.35 1.15 -22.46
CA GLY A 35 -2.40 2.60 -22.66
C GLY A 35 -3.48 3.32 -21.87
N GLU A 36 -4.51 2.62 -21.40
CA GLU A 36 -5.63 3.16 -20.63
C GLU A 36 -5.38 3.15 -19.12
N LEU A 37 -5.92 4.15 -18.42
CA LEU A 37 -5.87 4.23 -16.97
C LEU A 37 -7.11 3.54 -16.38
N ILE A 38 -6.90 2.43 -15.68
CA ILE A 38 -7.95 1.61 -15.08
C ILE A 38 -7.86 1.71 -13.56
N ARG A 39 -9.01 1.81 -12.90
CA ARG A 39 -9.14 1.70 -11.45
C ARG A 39 -9.65 0.30 -11.09
N PRO A 40 -8.75 -0.66 -10.81
CA PRO A 40 -9.19 -2.01 -10.49
C PRO A 40 -9.86 -2.04 -9.12
N GLU A 41 -10.98 -2.74 -9.03
CA GLU A 41 -11.60 -3.04 -7.74
C GLU A 41 -10.76 -4.06 -6.96
N PRO A 42 -10.79 -4.02 -5.61
CA PRO A 42 -10.13 -5.02 -4.78
C PRO A 42 -10.59 -6.44 -5.12
N SER A 43 -9.65 -7.39 -5.08
CA SER A 43 -9.96 -8.79 -5.36
C SER A 43 -11.02 -9.34 -4.41
N ARG A 44 -12.00 -10.07 -4.96
CA ARG A 44 -13.07 -10.73 -4.17
C ARG A 44 -12.56 -11.59 -3.02
N PHE A 45 -11.37 -12.19 -3.16
CA PHE A 45 -10.77 -13.04 -2.14
C PHE A 45 -10.48 -12.29 -0.84
N LEU A 46 -10.24 -10.98 -0.87
CA LEU A 46 -10.03 -10.19 0.34
C LEU A 46 -11.27 -10.13 1.23
N TYR A 47 -12.46 -10.22 0.64
CA TYR A 47 -13.73 -10.21 1.39
C TYR A 47 -14.13 -11.59 1.89
N GLU A 48 -13.63 -12.66 1.26
CA GLU A 48 -13.87 -14.05 1.68
C GLU A 48 -12.95 -14.47 2.84
N LEU A 49 -11.87 -13.74 3.10
CA LEU A 49 -10.96 -14.00 4.22
C LEU A 49 -11.57 -13.57 5.56
N PRO A 50 -11.19 -14.23 6.68
CA PRO A 50 -11.48 -13.75 8.02
C PRO A 50 -10.95 -12.32 8.20
N GLN A 51 -11.85 -11.37 8.47
CA GLN A 51 -11.48 -9.95 8.55
C GLN A 51 -10.72 -9.63 9.85
N ASP A 52 -10.89 -10.44 10.89
CA ASP A 52 -10.22 -10.27 12.18
C ASP A 52 -8.70 -10.44 12.07
N ASP A 53 -8.24 -11.27 11.12
CA ASP A 53 -6.82 -11.51 10.84
C ASP A 53 -6.26 -10.59 9.75
N LEU A 54 -7.10 -9.75 9.13
CA LEU A 54 -6.70 -8.89 8.02
C LEU A 54 -6.31 -7.50 8.49
N HIS A 55 -5.01 -7.23 8.50
CA HIS A 55 -4.49 -5.89 8.77
C HIS A 55 -4.41 -5.05 7.50
N TRP A 56 -5.33 -4.10 7.36
CA TRP A 56 -5.27 -3.10 6.30
C TRP A 56 -4.17 -2.08 6.62
N ASP A 57 -3.12 -2.06 5.81
CA ASP A 57 -2.16 -0.96 5.77
C ASP A 57 -2.85 0.26 5.15
N THR A 58 -3.73 0.88 5.94
CA THR A 58 -4.25 2.21 5.67
C THR A 58 -3.16 3.21 6.00
N ASN A 59 -2.06 3.14 5.24
CA ASN A 59 -1.18 4.27 4.95
C ASN A 59 -1.97 5.31 4.13
N LYS A 60 -3.13 5.74 4.65
CA LYS A 60 -3.58 7.10 4.48
C LYS A 60 -2.42 7.90 5.04
N LYS A 61 -1.57 8.45 4.16
CA LYS A 61 -0.74 9.61 4.52
C LYS A 61 -1.66 10.46 5.39
N LYS A 62 -1.35 10.58 6.69
CA LYS A 62 -2.12 11.43 7.60
C LYS A 62 -2.40 12.69 6.80
N VAL A 63 -3.67 13.00 6.57
CA VAL A 63 -4.02 14.25 5.93
C VAL A 63 -3.66 15.30 6.96
N LEU A 64 -2.40 15.70 6.97
CA LEU A 64 -1.86 16.70 7.86
C LEU A 64 -2.70 17.94 7.61
N SER A 65 -3.20 18.52 8.70
CA SER A 65 -3.89 19.81 8.64
C SER A 65 -3.00 20.85 7.95
N ALA A 66 -3.60 21.92 7.44
CA ALA A 66 -2.84 22.98 6.78
C ALA A 66 -1.71 23.52 7.67
N GLN A 67 -1.95 23.59 8.99
CA GLN A 67 -0.97 24.02 9.99
C GLN A 67 0.18 23.02 10.16
N GLU A 68 -0.11 21.72 10.32
CA GLU A 68 0.93 20.69 10.45
C GLU A 68 1.81 20.56 9.18
N LYS A 69 1.23 20.81 7.99
CA LYS A 69 1.99 20.87 6.74
C LYS A 69 2.94 22.06 6.71
N GLN A 70 2.47 23.23 7.15
CA GLN A 70 3.29 24.45 7.21
C GLN A 70 4.44 24.29 8.19
N GLU A 71 4.20 23.80 9.41
CA GLU A 71 5.26 23.58 10.40
C GLU A 71 6.32 22.60 9.90
N LYS A 72 5.89 21.49 9.29
CA LYS A 72 6.81 20.49 8.73
C LYS A 72 7.63 21.07 7.58
N GLY A 73 7.01 21.89 6.73
CA GLY A 73 7.69 22.63 5.66
C GLY A 73 8.72 23.62 6.20
N GLN A 74 8.35 24.41 7.21
CA GLN A 74 9.24 25.38 7.87
C GLN A 74 10.46 24.69 8.51
N LYS A 75 10.23 23.57 9.22
CA LYS A 75 11.32 22.75 9.80
C LYS A 75 12.25 22.21 8.72
N GLY A 76 11.71 21.76 7.59
CA GLY A 76 12.50 21.30 6.44
C GLY A 76 13.36 22.41 5.83
N VAL A 77 12.78 23.59 5.60
CA VAL A 77 13.50 24.75 5.06
C VAL A 77 14.58 25.25 6.04
N ALA A 78 14.30 25.26 7.33
CA ALA A 78 15.27 25.64 8.36
C ALA A 78 16.49 24.70 8.37
N GLY A 79 16.27 23.38 8.25
CA GLY A 79 17.34 22.40 8.14
C GLY A 79 18.21 22.60 6.89
N LEU A 80 17.58 22.87 5.75
CA LEU A 80 18.30 23.18 4.50
C LEU A 80 19.12 24.48 4.62
N LYS A 81 18.56 25.53 5.22
CA LYS A 81 19.29 26.79 5.49
C LYS A 81 20.50 26.56 6.39
N ALA A 82 20.37 25.74 7.43
CA ALA A 82 21.47 25.42 8.33
C ALA A 82 22.59 24.62 7.63
N MET A 83 22.23 23.69 6.75
CA MET A 83 23.20 22.94 5.92
C MET A 83 23.92 23.85 4.91
N LEU A 84 23.20 24.75 4.24
CA LEU A 84 23.77 25.72 3.30
C LEU A 84 24.68 26.73 4.00
N ALA A 85 24.30 27.21 5.19
CA ALA A 85 25.15 28.09 6.00
C ALA A 85 26.44 27.41 6.45
N ARG A 86 26.39 26.10 6.73
CA ARG A 86 27.57 25.27 7.04
C ARG A 86 28.50 25.06 5.84
N HIS A 87 27.99 25.17 4.62
CA HIS A 87 28.75 24.92 3.39
C HIS A 87 29.05 26.21 2.62
N LYS A 88 29.03 27.36 3.31
CA LYS A 88 29.50 28.62 2.76
C LYS A 88 31.04 28.56 2.68
N PRO A 89 31.65 28.76 1.50
CA PRO A 89 33.12 28.80 1.35
C PRO A 89 33.73 29.97 2.12
#